data_AF-A0A6S6TK49-F1
#
_entry.id   AF-A0A6S6TK49-F1
#
_cell.length_a   1.000
_cell.length_b   1.000
_cell.length_c   1.000
_cell.angle_alpha   90.00
_cell.angle_beta   90.00
_cell.angle_gamma   90.00
#
_symmetry.space_group_name_H-M   'P 1'
#
loop_
_entity.id
_entity.type
_entity.pdbx_description
1 polymer ?
#
loop_
_entity_poly.entity_id
_entity_poly.type
_entity_poly.pdbx_seq_one_letter_code
_entity_poly.pdbx_strand_id
1 'polypeptide(L)'
;MKKSILEKGQERMRLMCDFRDGFKLCSCLEDDSDGKYIWQLRRLDREEYVQGRCHFPIEDFGNGLEFEWIKLNLEDHNCFDFEYMPKDGDNLIIRQKDSHFPFISLMYKGTEWEDDFYDELGQITRVFFQGVVKML
;
A
#
# COMPACT_ATOMS: atom_id res chain seq x y z
N MET A 1 -20.45 -31.70 -11.87
CA MET A 1 -20.03 -31.54 -10.46
C MET A 1 -20.34 -30.11 -10.03
N LYS A 2 -21.09 -29.91 -8.94
CA LYS A 2 -21.37 -28.57 -8.39
C LYS A 2 -20.30 -28.29 -7.33
N LYS A 3 -19.41 -27.34 -7.59
CA LYS A 3 -18.47 -26.83 -6.57
C LYS A 3 -19.26 -26.24 -5.39
N SER A 4 -18.79 -26.50 -4.17
CA SER A 4 -19.44 -26.08 -2.94
C SER A 4 -19.44 -24.54 -2.79
N ILE A 5 -20.32 -24.00 -1.95
CA ILE A 5 -20.39 -22.55 -1.70
C ILE A 5 -19.07 -22.02 -1.11
N LEU A 6 -18.37 -22.84 -0.30
CA LEU A 6 -17.04 -22.53 0.22
C LEU A 6 -16.00 -22.46 -0.91
N GLU A 7 -15.99 -23.44 -1.80
CA GLU A 7 -15.06 -23.47 -2.94
C GLU A 7 -15.29 -22.31 -3.90
N LYS A 8 -16.55 -21.91 -4.11
CA LYS A 8 -16.90 -20.71 -4.89
C LYS A 8 -16.48 -19.41 -4.18
N GLY A 9 -16.53 -19.37 -2.84
CA GLY A 9 -16.05 -18.23 -2.06
C GLY A 9 -14.53 -18.07 -2.15
N GLN A 10 -13.78 -19.17 -2.02
CA GLN A 10 -12.32 -19.19 -2.19
C GLN A 10 -11.89 -18.93 -3.64
N GLU A 11 -12.62 -19.44 -4.63
CA GLU A 11 -12.35 -19.17 -6.05
C GLU A 11 -12.63 -17.70 -6.43
N ARG A 12 -13.63 -17.07 -5.78
CA ARG A 12 -13.95 -15.64 -5.95
C ARG A 12 -12.95 -14.72 -5.25
N MET A 13 -12.40 -15.12 -4.09
CA MET A 13 -11.26 -14.44 -3.45
C MET A 13 -9.96 -14.61 -4.25
N ARG A 14 -9.70 -15.79 -4.82
CA ARG A 14 -8.53 -16.04 -5.70
C ARG A 14 -8.57 -15.24 -7.00
N LEU A 15 -9.74 -14.94 -7.54
CA LEU A 15 -9.89 -14.09 -8.73
C LEU A 15 -9.58 -12.61 -8.45
N MET A 16 -9.59 -12.16 -7.20
CA MET A 16 -9.33 -10.74 -6.84
C MET A 16 -7.85 -10.38 -6.76
N CYS A 17 -6.96 -11.34 -6.48
CA CYS A 17 -5.52 -11.09 -6.42
C CYS A 17 -4.79 -11.71 -7.62
N ASP A 18 -5.23 -11.35 -8.83
CA ASP A 18 -4.50 -11.68 -10.06
C ASP A 18 -3.43 -10.62 -10.35
N PHE A 19 -2.18 -10.91 -10.00
CA PHE A 19 -1.03 -10.04 -10.21
C PHE A 19 -0.46 -10.10 -11.64
N ARG A 20 -1.15 -10.76 -12.59
CA ARG A 20 -0.74 -10.80 -14.00
C ARG A 20 -1.04 -9.51 -14.76
N ASP A 21 -1.94 -8.67 -14.23
CA ASP A 21 -2.37 -7.42 -14.87
C ASP A 21 -1.74 -6.18 -14.21
N GLY A 22 -0.41 -6.14 -14.07
CA GLY A 22 0.30 -4.96 -13.57
C GLY A 22 0.34 -4.84 -12.04
N PHE A 23 0.61 -3.62 -11.56
CA PHE A 23 0.79 -3.34 -10.13
C PHE A 23 -0.54 -3.36 -9.38
N LYS A 24 -0.68 -4.28 -8.41
CA LYS A 24 -1.89 -4.38 -7.57
C LYS A 24 -1.55 -4.53 -6.09
N LEU A 25 -2.33 -3.84 -5.26
CA LEU A 25 -2.29 -3.84 -3.80
C LEU A 25 -3.53 -4.58 -3.28
N CYS A 26 -3.39 -5.89 -3.07
CA CYS A 26 -4.50 -6.73 -2.61
C CYS A 26 -4.60 -6.70 -1.08
N SER A 27 -5.77 -6.42 -0.51
CA SER A 27 -6.01 -6.33 0.94
C SER A 27 -6.13 -7.68 1.65
N CYS A 28 -5.93 -8.80 0.93
CA CYS A 28 -5.99 -10.13 1.50
C CYS A 28 -4.78 -10.46 2.38
N LEU A 29 -5.06 -11.06 3.56
CA LEU A 29 -4.04 -11.42 4.55
C LEU A 29 -3.69 -12.92 4.54
N GLU A 30 -4.27 -13.71 3.63
CA GLU A 30 -4.09 -15.17 3.63
C GLU A 30 -2.63 -15.57 3.42
N ASP A 31 -2.25 -16.71 4.01
CA ASP A 31 -0.86 -17.14 4.18
C ASP A 31 -0.35 -17.97 2.99
N ASP A 32 -0.70 -17.58 1.77
CA ASP A 32 -0.05 -18.19 0.59
C ASP A 32 1.40 -17.68 0.55
N SER A 33 2.34 -18.63 0.60
CA SER A 33 3.81 -18.50 0.71
C SER A 33 4.49 -17.60 -0.33
N ASP A 34 3.75 -17.07 -1.28
CA ASP A 34 4.28 -16.52 -2.52
C ASP A 34 4.34 -14.98 -2.52
N GLY A 35 3.66 -14.33 -1.57
CA GLY A 35 3.72 -12.87 -1.39
C GLY A 35 5.03 -12.42 -0.74
N LYS A 36 6.01 -11.99 -1.54
CA LYS A 36 7.31 -11.49 -1.05
C LYS A 36 7.22 -10.13 -0.33
N TYR A 37 6.19 -9.34 -0.63
CA TYR A 37 6.03 -7.98 -0.14
C TYR A 37 4.67 -7.76 0.52
N ILE A 38 4.69 -6.98 1.59
CA ILE A 38 3.54 -6.51 2.34
C ILE A 38 3.43 -5.01 2.12
N TRP A 39 2.21 -4.53 1.88
CA TRP A 39 1.91 -3.10 1.84
C TRP A 39 1.06 -2.68 3.03
N GLN A 40 1.19 -1.43 3.45
CA GLN A 40 0.39 -0.78 4.47
C GLN A 40 0.01 0.63 4.01
N LEU A 41 -1.25 1.00 4.14
CA LEU A 41 -1.76 2.33 3.86
C LEU A 41 -2.24 2.96 5.17
N ARG A 42 -1.55 4.03 5.58
CA ARG A 42 -1.87 4.85 6.75
C ARG A 42 -2.53 6.14 6.30
N ARG A 43 -3.56 6.57 7.02
CA ARG A 43 -4.24 7.86 6.79
C ARG A 43 -4.12 8.74 8.02
N LEU A 44 -3.90 10.04 7.84
CA LEU A 44 -3.83 10.99 8.96
C LEU A 44 -5.12 11.06 9.77
N ASP A 45 -6.27 10.86 9.11
CA ASP A 45 -7.59 10.99 9.72
C ASP A 45 -8.07 9.71 10.43
N ARG A 46 -7.22 8.68 10.55
CA ARG A 46 -7.55 7.38 11.14
C ARG A 46 -6.38 6.81 11.94
N GLU A 47 -6.69 6.12 13.02
CA GLU A 47 -5.69 5.38 13.80
C GLU A 47 -5.33 4.04 13.16
N GLU A 48 -6.32 3.38 12.56
CA GLU A 48 -6.14 2.09 11.90
C GLU A 48 -5.57 2.25 10.48
N TYR A 49 -4.70 1.30 10.11
CA TYR A 49 -4.16 1.19 8.76
C TYR A 49 -4.75 -0.02 8.03
N VAL A 50 -4.84 0.08 6.70
CA VAL A 50 -5.16 -1.06 5.85
C VAL A 50 -3.85 -1.70 5.43
N GLN A 51 -3.81 -3.02 5.32
CA GLN A 51 -2.63 -3.73 4.86
C GLN A 51 -3.01 -4.92 3.99
N GLY A 52 -2.02 -5.42 3.26
CA GLY A 52 -2.19 -6.58 2.44
C GLY A 52 -0.91 -6.99 1.74
N ARG A 53 -1.04 -7.70 0.63
CA ARG A 53 0.06 -8.24 -0.14
C ARG A 53 0.12 -7.64 -1.53
N CYS A 54 1.33 -7.58 -2.06
CA CYS A 54 1.56 -7.16 -3.44
C CYS A 54 2.65 -8.04 -4.06
N HIS A 55 2.64 -8.10 -5.39
CA HIS A 55 3.69 -8.73 -6.16
C HIS A 55 4.28 -7.70 -7.11
N PHE A 56 5.61 -7.61 -7.12
CA PHE A 56 6.32 -6.85 -8.12
C PHE A 56 6.55 -7.74 -9.34
N PRO A 57 6.54 -7.21 -10.56
CA PRO A 57 7.18 -7.89 -11.68
C PRO A 57 8.69 -7.95 -11.40
N ILE A 58 9.11 -8.96 -10.63
CA ILE A 58 10.50 -9.12 -10.12
C ILE A 58 11.51 -9.30 -11.27
N GLU A 59 11.05 -9.59 -12.48
CA GLU A 59 11.94 -9.87 -13.61
C GLU A 59 12.47 -8.63 -14.35
N ASP A 60 11.96 -7.41 -14.12
CA ASP A 60 12.21 -6.31 -15.07
C ASP A 60 12.71 -4.97 -14.50
N PHE A 61 12.84 -4.82 -13.19
CA PHE A 61 13.29 -3.55 -12.62
C PHE A 61 14.52 -3.76 -11.75
N GLY A 62 15.70 -3.43 -12.30
CA GLY A 62 16.90 -3.29 -11.50
C GLY A 62 16.70 -2.28 -10.36
N ASN A 63 17.56 -2.36 -9.33
CA ASN A 63 17.53 -1.69 -8.00
C ASN A 63 17.25 -0.16 -7.93
N GLY A 64 16.84 0.53 -8.99
CA GLY A 64 16.54 1.96 -9.00
C GLY A 64 15.27 2.38 -9.75
N LEU A 65 14.52 1.46 -10.37
CA LEU A 65 13.30 1.79 -11.14
C LEU A 65 11.99 1.49 -10.39
N GLU A 66 12.07 0.98 -9.17
CA GLU A 66 10.89 0.51 -8.42
C GLU A 66 10.06 1.67 -7.85
N PHE A 67 10.68 2.80 -7.49
CA PHE A 67 9.99 3.97 -6.95
C PHE A 67 9.11 4.68 -8.00
N GLU A 68 9.75 5.15 -9.08
CA GLU A 68 9.06 5.90 -10.14
C GLU A 68 7.99 5.05 -10.82
N TRP A 69 8.25 3.76 -11.01
CA TRP A 69 7.26 2.85 -11.57
C TRP A 69 6.03 2.70 -10.68
N ILE A 70 6.20 2.55 -9.36
CA ILE A 70 5.05 2.50 -8.44
C ILE A 70 4.28 3.81 -8.45
N LYS A 71 4.99 4.95 -8.40
CA LYS A 71 4.39 6.27 -8.45
C LYS A 71 3.50 6.41 -9.70
N LEU A 72 4.04 6.07 -10.87
CA LEU A 72 3.30 6.13 -12.14
C LEU A 72 2.03 5.26 -12.10
N ASN A 73 2.09 4.05 -11.54
CA ASN A 73 0.92 3.19 -11.43
C ASN A 73 -0.15 3.80 -10.49
N LEU A 74 0.26 4.34 -9.34
CA LEU A 74 -0.64 4.97 -8.37
C LEU A 74 -1.33 6.23 -8.91
N GLU A 75 -0.69 6.94 -9.84
CA GLU A 75 -1.22 8.16 -10.46
C GLU A 75 -2.12 7.86 -11.68
N ASP A 76 -1.84 6.80 -12.41
CA ASP A 76 -2.60 6.41 -13.60
C ASP A 76 -3.95 5.76 -13.25
N HIS A 77 -3.99 4.94 -12.21
CA HIS A 77 -5.21 4.23 -11.82
C HIS A 77 -5.23 3.81 -10.34
N ASN A 78 -6.39 3.37 -9.86
CA ASN A 78 -6.51 2.83 -8.52
C ASN A 78 -5.90 1.41 -8.46
N CYS A 79 -4.73 1.27 -7.83
CA CYS A 79 -4.04 -0.01 -7.67
C CYS A 79 -4.60 -0.89 -6.53
N PHE A 80 -5.49 -0.36 -5.71
CA PHE A 80 -6.09 -1.10 -4.59
C PHE A 80 -7.27 -1.95 -5.06
N ASP A 81 -7.48 -3.09 -4.41
CA ASP A 81 -8.65 -3.96 -4.64
C ASP A 81 -9.96 -3.44 -4.01
N PHE A 82 -9.96 -2.18 -3.56
CA PHE A 82 -11.08 -1.42 -3.03
C PHE A 82 -11.09 0.00 -3.60
N GLU A 83 -12.23 0.69 -3.54
CA GLU A 83 -12.32 2.10 -3.91
C GLU A 83 -11.48 2.97 -2.99
N TYR A 84 -10.47 3.63 -3.56
CA TYR A 84 -9.56 4.49 -2.83
C TYR A 84 -9.40 5.83 -3.56
N MET A 85 -9.51 6.91 -2.79
CA MET A 85 -9.19 8.27 -3.20
C MET A 85 -8.11 8.80 -2.26
N PRO A 86 -6.91 9.15 -2.78
CA PRO A 86 -5.84 9.68 -1.96
C PRO A 86 -6.23 10.97 -1.22
N LYS A 87 -5.63 11.17 -0.05
CA LYS A 87 -5.74 12.41 0.73
C LYS A 87 -4.36 12.89 1.13
N ASP A 88 -4.21 14.19 1.27
CA ASP A 88 -2.97 14.80 1.73
C ASP A 88 -2.49 14.16 3.05
N GLY A 89 -1.25 13.69 3.06
CA GLY A 89 -0.62 12.98 4.17
C GLY A 89 -0.90 11.47 4.25
N ASP A 90 -1.70 10.88 3.36
CA ASP A 90 -1.77 9.41 3.25
C ASP A 90 -0.37 8.85 2.96
N ASN A 91 0.00 7.75 3.63
CA ASN A 91 1.31 7.11 3.43
C ASN A 91 1.15 5.64 3.10
N LEU A 92 1.69 5.26 1.95
CA LEU A 92 1.82 3.90 1.49
C LEU A 92 3.24 3.41 1.82
N ILE A 93 3.34 2.37 2.62
CA ILE A 93 4.59 1.70 2.95
C ILE A 93 4.56 0.32 2.32
N ILE A 94 5.62 -0.06 1.61
CA ILE A 94 5.82 -1.41 1.11
C ILE A 94 7.11 -1.95 1.70
N ARG A 95 7.09 -3.19 2.18
CA ARG A 95 8.26 -3.86 2.77
C ARG A 95 8.30 -5.32 2.37
N GLN A 96 9.50 -5.89 2.36
CA GLN A 96 9.64 -7.35 2.26
C GLN A 96 9.04 -8.02 3.50
N LYS A 97 8.38 -9.18 3.33
CA LYS A 97 7.67 -9.89 4.41
C LYS A 97 8.58 -10.10 5.64
N ASP A 98 9.84 -10.46 5.39
CA ASP A 98 10.85 -10.76 6.41
C ASP A 98 11.71 -9.55 6.82
N SER A 99 11.41 -8.35 6.30
CA SER A 99 12.11 -7.10 6.65
C SER A 99 11.29 -6.24 7.60
N HIS A 100 11.98 -5.66 8.59
CA HIS A 100 11.44 -4.60 9.43
C HIS A 100 11.63 -3.20 8.84
N PHE A 101 12.49 -3.05 7.83
CA PHE A 101 12.72 -1.78 7.16
C PHE A 101 11.78 -1.64 5.96
N PRO A 102 11.20 -0.44 5.75
CA PRO A 102 10.44 -0.17 4.54
C PRO A 102 11.35 -0.34 3.34
N PHE A 103 10.83 -1.03 2.34
CA PHE A 103 11.45 -1.08 1.02
C PHE A 103 11.14 0.22 0.27
N ILE A 104 9.88 0.67 0.35
CA ILE A 104 9.37 1.89 -0.26
C ILE A 104 8.44 2.58 0.72
N SER A 105 8.51 3.91 0.77
CA SER A 105 7.55 4.75 1.47
C SER A 105 7.16 5.92 0.58
N LEU A 106 5.86 6.09 0.38
CA LEU A 106 5.28 7.11 -0.47
C LEU A 106 4.28 7.92 0.34
N MET A 107 4.35 9.25 0.27
CA MET A 107 3.36 10.13 0.89
C MET A 107 2.60 10.89 -0.20
N TYR A 108 1.27 10.91 -0.11
CA TYR A 108 0.46 11.71 -1.01
C TYR A 108 0.46 13.16 -0.53
N LYS A 109 0.91 14.10 -1.37
CA LYS A 109 0.97 15.53 -1.06
C LYS A 109 0.37 16.36 -2.19
N GLY A 110 -0.62 17.18 -1.85
CA GLY A 110 -1.37 17.99 -2.80
C GLY A 110 -2.11 17.13 -3.83
N THR A 111 -1.43 16.80 -4.93
CA THR A 111 -1.97 16.05 -6.07
C THR A 111 -1.11 14.87 -6.53
N GLU A 112 0.00 14.58 -5.87
CA GLU A 112 0.93 13.54 -6.32
C GLU A 112 1.50 12.71 -5.16
N TRP A 113 2.06 11.55 -5.49
CA TRP A 113 2.82 10.74 -4.55
C TRP A 113 4.30 11.13 -4.57
N GLU A 114 4.92 11.28 -3.40
CA GLU A 114 6.33 11.65 -3.24
C GLU A 114 7.10 10.62 -2.41
N ASP A 115 8.41 10.50 -2.65
CA ASP A 115 9.32 9.71 -1.80
C ASP A 115 9.45 10.41 -0.46
N ASP A 116 8.68 9.94 0.51
CA ASP A 116 8.64 10.51 1.85
C ASP A 116 8.06 9.47 2.82
N PHE A 117 8.31 9.67 4.10
CA PHE A 117 7.83 8.77 5.15
C PHE A 117 7.34 9.56 6.35
N TYR A 118 6.50 8.92 7.17
CA TYR A 118 6.28 9.41 8.52
C TYR A 118 7.57 9.24 9.31
N ASP A 119 8.30 10.32 9.51
CA ASP A 119 9.12 10.43 10.71
C ASP A 119 8.14 10.50 11.89
N GLU A 120 8.09 9.46 12.72
CA GLU A 120 7.25 9.41 13.93
C GLU A 120 7.53 10.60 14.87
N LEU A 121 8.73 11.19 14.82
CA LEU A 121 9.07 12.45 15.51
C LEU A 121 8.70 13.68 14.67
N GLY A 122 8.86 13.62 13.35
CA GLY A 122 8.71 14.72 12.41
C GLY A 122 7.26 15.12 12.11
N GLN A 123 6.32 14.17 12.12
CA GLN A 123 4.88 14.46 11.94
C GLN A 123 4.24 15.06 13.18
N ILE A 124 4.61 14.59 14.39
CA ILE A 124 4.26 15.29 15.65
C ILE A 124 4.75 16.75 15.57
N THR A 125 5.98 16.93 15.08
CA THR A 125 6.60 18.25 14.93
C THR A 125 5.89 19.13 13.88
N ARG A 126 5.47 18.58 12.73
CA ARG A 126 4.70 19.31 11.69
C ARG A 126 3.30 19.71 12.15
N VAL A 127 2.57 18.81 12.82
CA VAL A 127 1.25 19.11 13.40
C VAL A 127 1.38 20.14 14.55
N PHE A 128 2.48 20.11 15.30
CA PHE A 128 2.83 21.15 16.29
C PHE A 128 3.06 22.52 15.65
N PHE A 129 3.88 22.60 14.58
CA PHE A 129 4.23 23.88 13.95
C PHE A 129 3.10 24.49 13.11
N GLN A 130 2.10 23.70 12.69
CA GLN A 130 0.89 24.19 12.02
C GLN A 130 -0.21 24.65 12.99
N GLY A 131 0.00 24.56 14.31
CA GLY A 131 -0.89 25.15 15.32
C GLY A 131 -2.24 24.45 15.51
N VAL A 132 -2.38 23.20 15.06
CA VAL A 132 -3.65 22.46 15.05
C VAL A 132 -3.98 21.84 16.42
N VAL A 133 -3.02 21.76 17.34
CA VAL A 133 -3.23 21.23 18.70
C VAL A 133 -2.88 22.29 19.75
N LYS A 134 -3.82 22.62 20.63
CA LYS A 134 -3.56 23.32 21.90
C LYS A 134 -3.53 22.29 23.03
N MET A 135 -2.44 22.25 23.79
CA MET A 135 -2.39 21.46 25.02
C MET A 135 -3.31 22.09 26.09
N LEU A 136 -4.15 21.25 26.69
CA LEU A 136 -4.85 21.52 27.96
C LEU A 136 -3.91 21.24 29.14
#